data_AF-M5C115-F1
#
_entry.id   AF-M5C115-F1
#
_cell.length_a   1.000
_cell.length_b   1.000
_cell.length_c   1.000
_cell.angle_alpha   90.00
_cell.angle_beta   90.00
_cell.angle_gamma   90.00
#
_symmetry.space_group_name_H-M   'P 1'
#
loop_
_entity.id
_entity.type
_entity.pdbx_description
1 polymer ?
#
loop_
_entity_poly.entity_id
_entity_poly.type
_entity_poly.pdbx_seq_one_letter_code
_entity_poly.pdbx_strand_id
1 'polypeptide(L)'
;MPGSIHKYGPERDRDNEAERSSATDSDELQLQLHRSWHIVESFAASFCALNFIGGVRSFFFIGILAGGPLAIWTNYLITIVFMWITAAVLAEICSALPLSGSIYIWAAEAAGPKYARFVAFIVAWWAATAWMTFGASNCQTTANYLLSLLPVWGYDFPGGISNDNVKWRALVWAVSEGLFILAIILNYLPREP
;
A
#
# COMPACT_ATOMS: atom_id res chain seq x y z
N MET A 1 -49.65 -4.44 52.02
CA MET A 1 -49.30 -5.17 50.77
C MET A 1 -47.78 -5.13 50.62
N PRO A 2 -47.11 -6.29 50.53
CA PRO A 2 -45.66 -6.35 50.32
C PRO A 2 -45.34 -6.19 48.82
N GLY A 3 -44.65 -5.11 48.45
CA GLY A 3 -44.11 -4.91 47.11
C GLY A 3 -42.66 -5.39 47.05
N SER A 4 -42.40 -6.37 46.18
CA SER A 4 -41.16 -7.13 46.04
C SER A 4 -39.91 -6.26 45.85
N ILE A 5 -38.98 -6.34 46.79
CA ILE A 5 -37.61 -5.85 46.62
C ILE A 5 -36.92 -6.72 45.56
N HIS A 6 -36.55 -6.08 44.46
CA HIS A 6 -35.82 -6.65 43.33
C HIS A 6 -34.47 -7.21 43.84
N LYS A 7 -34.32 -8.53 43.85
CA LYS A 7 -33.04 -9.21 44.16
C LYS A 7 -32.05 -8.97 43.02
N TYR A 8 -31.26 -7.89 43.08
CA TYR A 8 -29.98 -7.82 42.39
C TYR A 8 -29.02 -8.76 43.14
N GLY A 9 -28.87 -9.98 42.61
CA GLY A 9 -27.95 -10.98 43.13
C GLY A 9 -26.65 -10.97 42.34
N PRO A 10 -25.49 -11.19 42.97
CA PRO A 10 -24.15 -11.24 42.35
C PRO A 10 -23.95 -12.38 41.34
N GLU A 11 -25.00 -13.10 40.96
CA GLU A 11 -24.99 -14.13 39.93
C GLU A 11 -25.20 -13.54 38.53
N ARG A 12 -26.14 -12.58 38.36
CA ARG A 12 -26.40 -11.94 37.04
C ARG A 12 -25.19 -11.19 36.47
N ASP A 13 -24.36 -10.61 37.34
CA ASP A 13 -23.14 -9.92 36.91
C ASP A 13 -22.04 -10.92 36.50
N ARG A 14 -21.97 -12.09 37.15
CA ARG A 14 -21.04 -13.17 36.79
C ARG A 14 -21.43 -13.86 35.49
N ASP A 15 -22.73 -14.03 35.25
CA ASP A 15 -23.25 -14.59 34.00
C ASP A 15 -22.96 -13.64 32.83
N ASN A 16 -23.19 -12.33 32.99
CA ASN A 16 -22.83 -11.31 31.99
C ASN A 16 -21.31 -11.22 31.73
N GLU A 17 -20.48 -11.38 32.77
CA GLU A 17 -19.01 -11.34 32.64
C GLU A 17 -18.46 -12.61 31.96
N ALA A 18 -19.06 -13.78 32.24
CA ALA A 18 -18.76 -15.03 31.55
C ALA A 18 -19.22 -14.98 30.08
N GLU A 19 -20.38 -14.40 29.79
CA GLU A 19 -20.91 -14.24 28.44
C GLU A 19 -20.05 -13.25 27.63
N ARG A 20 -19.63 -12.13 28.24
CA ARG A 20 -18.72 -11.14 27.64
C ARG A 20 -17.30 -11.66 27.44
N SER A 21 -16.81 -12.50 28.35
CA SER A 21 -15.54 -13.23 28.19
C SER A 21 -15.63 -14.25 27.07
N SER A 22 -16.76 -14.96 26.93
CA SER A 22 -16.97 -15.94 25.86
C SER A 22 -17.14 -15.29 24.48
N ALA A 23 -17.78 -14.11 24.42
CA ALA A 23 -17.91 -13.31 23.20
C ALA A 23 -16.56 -12.71 22.78
N THR A 24 -15.78 -12.22 23.74
CA THR A 24 -14.42 -11.71 23.48
C THR A 24 -13.50 -12.85 23.02
N ASP A 25 -13.58 -14.02 23.64
CA ASP A 25 -12.80 -15.21 23.26
C ASP A 25 -13.24 -15.76 21.89
N SER A 26 -14.54 -15.74 21.56
CA SER A 26 -15.02 -16.12 20.22
C SER A 26 -14.59 -15.13 19.14
N ASP A 27 -14.60 -13.82 19.44
CA ASP A 27 -14.09 -12.79 18.53
C ASP A 27 -12.56 -12.90 18.36
N GLU A 28 -11.83 -13.21 19.44
CA GLU A 28 -10.38 -13.47 19.41
C GLU A 28 -10.04 -14.75 18.63
N LEU A 29 -10.85 -15.80 18.73
CA LEU A 29 -10.73 -17.03 17.94
C LEU A 29 -11.06 -16.79 16.46
N GLN A 30 -12.02 -15.92 16.14
CA GLN A 30 -12.32 -15.52 14.77
C GLN A 30 -11.23 -14.60 14.16
N LEU A 31 -10.51 -13.85 14.98
CA LEU A 31 -9.40 -12.97 14.57
C LEU A 31 -8.06 -13.70 14.37
N GLN A 32 -7.97 -14.99 14.73
CA GLN A 32 -6.79 -15.81 14.45
C GLN A 32 -6.79 -16.27 12.99
N LEU A 33 -6.09 -15.53 12.13
CA LEU A 33 -5.83 -15.92 10.75
C LEU A 33 -5.12 -17.29 10.75
N HIS A 34 -5.63 -18.27 9.99
CA HIS A 34 -5.03 -19.60 9.88
C HIS A 34 -3.56 -19.46 9.41
N ARG A 35 -2.62 -19.70 10.33
CA ARG A 35 -1.20 -19.44 10.11
C ARG A 35 -0.56 -20.60 9.36
N SER A 36 -0.83 -20.71 8.07
CA SER A 36 -0.30 -21.78 7.22
C SER A 36 0.42 -21.31 5.96
N TRP A 37 0.82 -20.03 5.88
CA TRP A 37 1.55 -19.50 4.72
C TRP A 37 2.86 -20.26 4.52
N HIS A 38 2.93 -21.05 3.45
CA HIS A 38 4.15 -21.72 3.02
C HIS A 38 5.11 -20.73 2.33
N ILE A 39 6.39 -21.11 2.22
CA ILE A 39 7.45 -20.26 1.63
C ILE A 39 7.11 -19.82 0.21
N VAL A 40 6.53 -20.72 -0.59
CA VAL A 40 6.14 -20.42 -1.98
C VAL A 40 5.01 -19.40 -2.04
N GLU A 41 4.03 -19.49 -1.13
CA GLU A 41 2.91 -18.56 -1.06
C GLU A 41 3.38 -17.16 -0.63
N SER A 42 4.29 -17.10 0.35
CA SER A 42 4.91 -15.84 0.81
C SER A 42 5.75 -15.18 -0.28
N PHE A 43 6.49 -15.98 -1.06
CA PHE A 43 7.26 -15.49 -2.22
C PHE A 43 6.33 -14.99 -3.32
N ALA A 44 5.30 -15.75 -3.67
CA ALA A 44 4.33 -15.38 -4.69
C ALA A 44 3.58 -14.09 -4.32
N ALA A 45 3.13 -13.96 -3.06
CA ALA A 45 2.48 -12.74 -2.58
C ALA A 45 3.41 -11.52 -2.66
N SER A 46 4.68 -11.68 -2.27
CA SER A 46 5.68 -10.61 -2.39
C SER A 46 5.92 -10.23 -3.85
N PHE A 47 6.01 -11.22 -4.74
CA PHE A 47 6.20 -10.99 -6.17
C PHE A 47 4.99 -10.29 -6.81
N CYS A 48 3.76 -10.66 -6.45
CA CYS A 48 2.54 -9.99 -6.90
C CYS A 48 2.44 -8.54 -6.39
N ALA A 49 2.92 -8.28 -5.17
CA ALA A 49 2.95 -6.93 -4.62
C ALA A 49 3.96 -6.02 -5.34
N LEU A 50 4.98 -6.59 -6.01
CA LEU A 50 5.89 -5.82 -6.84
C LEU A 50 5.19 -5.40 -8.13
N ASN A 51 5.07 -4.09 -8.35
CA ASN A 51 4.64 -3.54 -9.63
C ASN A 51 5.77 -3.65 -10.69
N PHE A 52 6.17 -4.87 -11.02
CA PHE A 52 7.28 -5.13 -11.93
C PHE A 52 6.98 -4.63 -13.36
N ILE A 53 5.77 -4.88 -13.85
CA ILE A 53 5.39 -4.56 -15.23
C ILE A 53 5.41 -3.05 -15.52
N GLY A 54 4.91 -2.24 -14.58
CA GLY A 54 4.86 -0.78 -14.71
C GLY A 54 6.21 -0.16 -14.36
N GLY A 55 6.82 -0.62 -13.27
CA GLY A 55 8.12 -0.12 -12.80
C GLY A 55 9.24 -0.27 -13.82
N VAL A 56 9.39 -1.47 -14.42
CA VAL A 56 10.44 -1.72 -15.43
C VAL A 56 10.25 -0.85 -16.67
N ARG A 57 9.01 -0.68 -17.12
CA ARG A 57 8.69 0.17 -18.28
C ARG A 57 9.09 1.62 -18.03
N SER A 58 8.67 2.19 -16.90
CA SER A 58 9.01 3.57 -16.53
C SER A 58 10.52 3.73 -16.37
N PHE A 59 11.19 2.76 -15.75
CA PHE A 59 12.63 2.77 -15.60
C PHE A 59 13.37 2.79 -16.94
N PHE A 60 12.97 1.97 -17.91
CA PHE A 60 13.55 2.00 -19.25
C PHE A 60 13.28 3.32 -19.97
N PHE A 61 12.06 3.87 -19.86
CA PHE A 61 11.72 5.15 -20.49
C PHE A 61 12.61 6.30 -19.97
N ILE A 62 12.69 6.47 -18.64
CA ILE A 62 13.57 7.48 -18.04
C ILE A 62 15.04 7.17 -18.33
N GLY A 63 15.45 5.90 -18.22
CA GLY A 63 16.85 5.50 -18.39
C GLY A 63 17.40 5.79 -19.79
N ILE A 64 16.60 5.54 -20.83
CA ILE A 64 16.99 5.85 -22.21
C ILE A 64 17.09 7.38 -22.40
N LEU A 65 16.14 8.14 -21.86
CA LEU A 65 16.14 9.61 -21.93
C LEU A 65 17.32 10.26 -21.18
N ALA A 66 17.73 9.67 -20.05
CA ALA A 66 18.70 10.27 -19.14
C ALA A 66 20.18 10.03 -19.55
N GLY A 67 20.48 8.96 -20.28
CA GLY A 67 21.88 8.64 -20.59
C GLY A 67 22.12 7.38 -21.43
N GLY A 68 21.08 6.83 -22.05
CA GLY A 68 21.19 5.63 -22.89
C GLY A 68 21.49 4.34 -22.11
N PRO A 69 21.81 3.24 -22.83
CA PRO A 69 21.89 1.90 -22.25
C PRO A 69 22.96 1.74 -21.16
N LEU A 70 24.09 2.45 -21.27
CA LEU A 70 25.18 2.33 -20.30
C LEU A 70 24.78 2.88 -18.92
N ALA A 71 24.07 4.02 -18.89
CA ALA A 71 23.56 4.60 -17.64
C ALA A 71 22.55 3.70 -16.93
N ILE A 72 21.75 2.94 -17.70
CA ILE A 72 20.79 1.97 -17.16
C ILE A 72 21.53 0.85 -16.43
N TRP A 73 22.55 0.26 -17.06
CA TRP A 73 23.32 -0.83 -16.47
C TRP A 73 24.09 -0.42 -15.21
N THR A 74 24.72 0.76 -15.23
CA THR A 74 25.45 1.24 -14.05
C THR A 74 24.50 1.53 -12.89
N ASN A 75 23.34 2.16 -13.15
CA ASN A 75 22.33 2.39 -12.12
C ASN A 75 21.74 1.08 -11.59
N TYR A 76 21.53 0.09 -12.45
CA TYR A 76 21.02 -1.21 -12.03
C TYR A 76 21.98 -1.93 -11.07
N LEU A 77 23.28 -1.96 -11.35
CA LEU A 77 24.27 -2.57 -10.44
C LEU A 77 24.33 -1.86 -9.09
N ILE A 78 24.31 -0.53 -9.10
CA ILE A 78 24.32 0.28 -7.88
C ILE A 78 23.06 -0.01 -7.05
N THR A 79 21.89 0.05 -7.67
CA THR A 79 20.60 -0.18 -6.99
C THR A 79 20.48 -1.58 -6.39
N ILE A 80 21.05 -2.62 -7.04
CA ILE A 80 21.13 -3.97 -6.46
C ILE A 80 21.85 -3.92 -5.11
N VAL A 81 23.05 -3.35 -5.03
CA VAL A 81 23.84 -3.33 -3.79
C VAL A 81 23.08 -2.66 -2.64
N PHE A 82 22.49 -1.49 -2.89
CA PHE A 82 21.71 -0.78 -1.88
C PHE A 82 20.42 -1.52 -1.48
N MET A 83 19.78 -2.22 -2.42
CA MET A 83 18.59 -3.03 -2.13
C MET A 83 18.94 -4.23 -1.24
N TRP A 84 20.07 -4.90 -1.47
CA TRP A 84 20.53 -6.00 -0.63
C TRP A 84 20.84 -5.54 0.81
N ILE A 85 21.47 -4.37 0.97
CA ILE A 85 21.72 -3.79 2.29
C ILE A 85 20.39 -3.50 3.01
N THR A 86 19.43 -2.90 2.30
CA THR A 86 18.11 -2.59 2.85
C THR A 86 17.34 -3.86 3.24
N ALA A 87 17.41 -4.90 2.40
CA ALA A 87 16.79 -6.19 2.68
C ALA A 87 17.42 -6.90 3.88
N ALA A 88 18.74 -6.82 4.04
CA ALA A 88 19.44 -7.38 5.20
C ALA A 88 19.01 -6.71 6.51
N VAL A 89 18.94 -5.38 6.53
CA VAL A 89 18.45 -4.62 7.70
C VAL A 89 17.00 -4.98 8.02
N LEU A 90 16.14 -5.09 7.00
CA LEU A 90 14.76 -5.49 7.20
C LEU A 90 14.65 -6.93 7.75
N ALA A 91 15.50 -7.84 7.28
CA ALA A 91 15.54 -9.22 7.79
C ALA A 91 15.94 -9.28 9.28
N GLU A 92 16.90 -8.45 9.71
CA GLU A 92 17.27 -8.33 11.13
C GLU A 92 16.10 -7.81 11.98
N ILE A 93 15.40 -6.78 11.50
CA ILE A 93 14.22 -6.22 12.19
C ILE A 93 13.11 -7.26 12.29
N CYS A 94 12.78 -7.97 11.20
CA CYS A 94 11.74 -9.00 11.20
C CYS A 94 12.08 -10.19 12.11
N SER A 95 13.37 -10.48 12.31
CA SER A 95 13.83 -11.52 13.25
C SER A 95 13.69 -11.09 14.71
N ALA A 96 13.98 -9.82 15.01
CA ALA A 96 13.87 -9.27 16.36
C ALA A 96 12.41 -8.94 16.77
N LEU A 97 11.58 -8.52 15.82
CA LEU A 97 10.21 -8.05 16.02
C LEU A 97 9.27 -8.73 15.02
N PRO A 98 8.83 -9.99 15.25
CA PRO A 98 7.90 -10.71 14.40
C PRO A 98 6.45 -10.24 14.61
N LEU A 99 6.23 -8.92 14.59
CA LEU A 99 4.94 -8.30 14.79
C LEU A 99 4.35 -7.93 13.41
N SER A 100 3.10 -8.35 13.16
CA SER A 100 2.35 -7.96 11.96
C SER A 100 1.96 -6.49 12.08
N GLY A 101 2.89 -5.64 11.66
CA GLY A 101 2.80 -4.21 11.78
C GLY A 101 3.54 -3.58 10.61
N SER A 102 3.06 -2.44 10.16
CA SER A 102 3.74 -1.64 9.14
C SER A 102 4.99 -0.97 9.71
N ILE A 103 5.81 -0.42 8.82
CA ILE A 103 7.11 0.19 9.13
C ILE A 103 7.09 1.25 10.25
N TYR A 104 5.96 1.91 10.51
CA TYR A 104 5.87 2.90 11.59
C TYR A 104 5.86 2.26 12.98
N ILE A 105 5.39 1.01 13.12
CA ILE A 105 5.43 0.27 14.38
C ILE A 105 6.86 -0.18 14.68
N TRP A 106 7.57 -0.69 13.66
CA TRP A 106 8.98 -1.06 13.81
C TRP A 106 9.84 0.16 14.16
N ALA A 107 9.55 1.32 13.58
CA ALA A 107 10.23 2.57 13.93
C ALA A 107 9.90 3.05 15.36
N ALA A 108 8.67 2.82 15.84
CA ALA A 108 8.28 3.16 17.20
C ALA A 108 9.07 2.35 18.24
N GLU A 109 9.20 1.04 18.00
CA GLU A 109 9.97 0.12 18.85
C GLU A 109 11.47 0.46 18.85
N ALA A 110 12.03 0.78 17.68
CA ALA A 110 13.44 1.17 17.56
C ALA A 110 13.77 2.50 18.27
N ALA A 111 12.81 3.43 18.38
CA ALA A 111 13.01 4.75 18.98
C ALA A 111 12.91 4.79 20.51
N GLY A 112 12.43 3.71 21.14
CA GLY A 112 12.24 3.60 22.59
C GLY A 112 11.06 4.41 23.15
N PRO A 113 10.68 4.20 24.43
CA PRO A 113 9.39 4.62 24.99
C PRO A 113 9.18 6.13 25.04
N LYS A 114 10.27 6.92 25.04
CA LYS A 114 10.20 8.39 25.15
C LYS A 114 9.86 9.08 23.82
N TYR A 115 10.32 8.52 22.69
CA TYR A 115 10.16 9.14 21.37
C TYR A 115 9.36 8.30 20.38
N ALA A 116 8.94 7.09 20.77
CA ALA A 116 8.17 6.16 19.95
C ALA A 116 7.02 6.83 19.17
N ARG A 117 6.16 7.60 19.85
CA ARG A 117 5.01 8.26 19.21
C ARG A 117 5.41 9.29 18.15
N PHE A 118 6.46 10.06 18.40
CA PHE A 118 6.89 11.11 17.48
C PHE A 118 7.56 10.51 16.23
N VAL A 119 8.46 9.54 16.43
CA VAL A 119 9.13 8.85 15.32
C VAL A 119 8.13 8.06 14.49
N ALA A 120 7.21 7.34 15.14
CA ALA A 120 6.14 6.62 14.46
C ALA A 120 5.26 7.55 13.62
N PHE A 121 4.92 8.74 14.13
CA PHE A 121 4.14 9.72 13.39
C PHE A 121 4.86 10.20 12.13
N ILE A 122 6.15 10.53 12.22
CA ILE A 122 6.95 10.95 11.07
C ILE A 122 7.00 9.85 10.01
N VAL A 123 7.27 8.61 10.43
CA VAL A 123 7.35 7.46 9.50
C VAL A 123 5.98 7.17 8.89
N ALA A 124 4.90 7.23 9.66
CA ALA A 124 3.54 7.04 9.17
C ALA A 124 3.13 8.13 8.17
N TRP A 125 3.47 9.40 8.44
CA TRP A 125 3.24 10.51 7.52
C TRP A 125 3.97 10.32 6.19
N TRP A 126 5.25 9.96 6.25
CA TRP A 126 6.06 9.66 5.06
C TRP A 126 5.49 8.47 4.28
N ALA A 127 5.14 7.39 4.97
CA ALA A 127 4.54 6.21 4.35
C ALA A 127 3.22 6.55 3.65
N ALA A 128 2.31 7.28 4.32
CA ALA A 128 1.04 7.69 3.76
C ALA A 128 1.22 8.54 2.49
N THR A 129 2.13 9.52 2.55
CA THR A 129 2.45 10.38 1.40
C THR A 129 3.04 9.59 0.23
N ALA A 130 3.91 8.61 0.53
CA ALA A 130 4.49 7.74 -0.48
C ALA A 130 3.42 6.88 -1.17
N TRP A 131 2.51 6.26 -0.42
CA TRP A 131 1.43 5.45 -0.99
C TRP A 131 0.44 6.27 -1.83
N MET A 132 0.09 7.48 -1.39
CA MET A 132 -0.76 8.40 -2.17
C MET A 132 -0.09 8.82 -3.48
N THR A 133 1.19 9.21 -3.42
CA THR A 133 1.95 9.62 -4.61
C THR A 133 2.16 8.45 -5.58
N PHE A 134 2.36 7.25 -5.04
CA PHE A 134 2.48 6.03 -5.84
C PHE A 134 1.19 5.74 -6.61
N GLY A 135 0.03 5.83 -5.96
CA GLY A 135 -1.28 5.69 -6.62
C GLY A 135 -1.47 6.70 -7.75
N ALA A 136 -1.24 7.98 -7.47
CA ALA A 136 -1.36 9.05 -8.46
C ALA A 136 -0.43 8.86 -9.67
N SER A 137 0.84 8.48 -9.43
CA SER A 137 1.83 8.24 -10.47
C SER A 137 1.44 7.09 -11.42
N ASN A 138 0.84 6.02 -10.89
CA ASN A 138 0.37 4.90 -11.71
C ASN A 138 -0.79 5.31 -12.62
N CYS A 139 -1.75 6.10 -12.12
CA CYS A 139 -2.85 6.63 -12.92
C CYS A 139 -2.35 7.59 -14.01
N GLN A 140 -1.44 8.49 -13.67
CA GLN A 140 -0.83 9.41 -14.62
C GLN A 140 -0.04 8.67 -15.72
N THR A 141 0.76 7.66 -15.35
CA THR A 141 1.53 6.86 -16.31
C THR A 141 0.61 6.11 -17.27
N THR A 142 -0.47 5.53 -16.75
CA THR A 142 -1.47 4.82 -17.57
C THR A 142 -2.17 5.77 -18.54
N ALA A 143 -2.54 6.98 -18.10
CA ALA A 143 -3.14 7.99 -18.96
C ALA A 143 -2.19 8.44 -20.08
N ASN A 144 -0.91 8.68 -19.77
CA ASN A 144 0.10 9.00 -20.80
C ASN A 144 0.26 7.88 -21.82
N TYR A 145 0.23 6.62 -21.36
CA TYR A 145 0.31 5.47 -22.26
C TYR A 145 -0.91 5.37 -23.18
N LEU A 146 -2.12 5.49 -22.62
CA LEU A 146 -3.35 5.44 -23.40
C LEU A 146 -3.39 6.55 -24.46
N LEU A 147 -2.99 7.76 -24.09
CA LEU A 147 -2.99 8.91 -24.98
C LEU A 147 -1.86 8.85 -26.02
N SER A 148 -0.76 8.16 -25.74
CA SER A 148 0.30 7.93 -26.74
C SER A 148 -0.16 7.08 -27.93
N LEU A 149 -1.28 6.35 -27.82
CA LEU A 149 -1.86 5.61 -28.94
C LEU A 149 -2.53 6.53 -29.97
N LEU A 150 -3.10 7.68 -29.57
CA LEU A 150 -3.81 8.59 -30.48
C LEU A 150 -3.00 9.01 -31.73
N PRO A 151 -1.75 9.49 -31.63
CA PRO A 151 -0.93 9.81 -32.80
C PRO A 151 -0.58 8.58 -33.65
N VAL A 152 -0.45 7.40 -33.04
CA VAL A 152 -0.15 6.16 -33.77
C VAL A 152 -1.31 5.80 -34.72
N TRP A 153 -2.54 6.13 -34.33
CA TRP A 153 -3.75 5.93 -35.15
C TRP A 153 -4.08 7.11 -36.08
N GLY A 154 -3.18 8.09 -36.20
CA GLY A 154 -3.35 9.25 -37.10
C GLY A 154 -4.31 10.32 -36.58
N TYR A 155 -4.71 10.28 -35.30
CA TYR A 155 -5.50 11.33 -34.67
C TYR A 155 -4.57 12.31 -33.95
N ASP A 156 -4.30 13.46 -34.59
CA ASP A 156 -3.47 14.52 -34.02
C ASP A 156 -4.28 15.50 -33.18
N PHE A 157 -3.78 15.79 -31.97
CA PHE A 157 -4.41 16.75 -31.08
C PHE A 157 -4.05 18.19 -31.48
N PRO A 158 -5.02 19.12 -31.53
CA PRO A 158 -4.74 20.51 -31.91
C PRO A 158 -3.79 21.18 -30.91
N GLY A 159 -2.60 21.56 -31.40
CA GLY A 159 -1.51 22.15 -30.62
C GLY A 159 -0.38 21.19 -30.25
N GLY A 160 -0.41 19.95 -30.74
CA GLY A 160 0.66 18.97 -30.57
C GLY A 160 0.68 18.30 -29.19
N ILE A 161 1.55 17.29 -29.08
CA ILE A 161 1.67 16.34 -27.95
C ILE A 161 2.84 16.75 -27.02
N SER A 162 3.46 17.90 -27.28
CA SER A 162 4.53 18.41 -26.42
C SER A 162 3.98 18.82 -25.05
N ASN A 163 4.83 18.70 -24.03
CA ASN A 163 4.54 19.17 -22.66
C ASN A 163 4.31 20.69 -22.57
N ASP A 164 4.64 21.44 -23.62
CA ASP A 164 4.42 22.89 -23.70
C ASP A 164 2.93 23.24 -23.89
N ASN A 165 2.13 22.30 -24.41
CA ASN A 165 0.72 22.53 -24.65
C ASN A 165 -0.12 22.25 -23.39
N VAL A 166 -0.66 23.32 -22.80
CA VAL A 166 -1.52 23.25 -21.61
C VAL A 166 -2.78 22.40 -21.86
N LYS A 167 -3.32 22.40 -23.09
CA LYS A 167 -4.50 21.59 -23.44
C LYS A 167 -4.20 20.09 -23.42
N TRP A 168 -3.01 19.70 -23.87
CA TRP A 168 -2.55 18.32 -23.84
C TRP A 168 -2.36 17.84 -22.40
N ARG A 169 -1.74 18.66 -21.55
CA ARG A 169 -1.58 18.35 -20.12
C ARG A 169 -2.91 18.24 -19.38
N ALA A 170 -3.86 19.12 -19.68
CA ALA A 170 -5.21 19.06 -19.12
C ALA A 170 -5.96 17.79 -19.55
N LEU A 171 -5.79 17.34 -20.80
CA LEU A 171 -6.34 16.08 -21.28
C LEU A 171 -5.75 14.88 -20.51
N VAL A 172 -4.42 14.81 -20.39
CA VAL A 172 -3.74 13.76 -19.62
C VAL A 172 -4.24 13.72 -18.18
N TRP A 173 -4.38 14.89 -17.55
CA TRP A 173 -4.90 15.01 -16.20
C TRP A 173 -6.35 14.52 -16.11
N ALA A 174 -7.24 14.98 -16.99
CA ALA A 174 -8.65 14.56 -16.99
C ALA A 174 -8.83 13.05 -17.20
N VAL A 175 -8.05 12.45 -18.10
CA VAL A 175 -8.06 10.99 -18.32
C VAL A 175 -7.52 10.26 -17.08
N SER A 176 -6.49 10.79 -16.42
CA SER A 176 -5.96 10.18 -15.20
C SER A 176 -6.95 10.21 -14.04
N GLU A 177 -7.70 11.31 -13.86
CA GLU A 177 -8.76 11.43 -12.86
C GLU A 177 -9.91 10.45 -13.16
N GLY A 178 -10.31 10.33 -14.44
CA GLY A 178 -11.33 9.37 -14.85
C GLY A 178 -10.93 7.92 -14.55
N LEU A 179 -9.68 7.54 -14.82
CA LEU A 179 -9.15 6.23 -14.47
C LEU A 179 -9.09 6.01 -12.96
N PHE A 180 -8.75 7.04 -12.20
CA PHE A 180 -8.72 6.98 -10.74
C PHE A 180 -10.12 6.77 -10.14
N ILE A 181 -11.11 7.52 -10.62
CA ILE A 181 -12.52 7.37 -10.21
C ILE A 181 -13.03 5.97 -10.56
N LEU A 182 -12.72 5.45 -11.75
CA LEU A 182 -13.10 4.08 -12.14
C LEU A 182 -12.48 3.04 -11.19
N ALA A 183 -11.19 3.19 -10.85
CA ALA A 183 -10.51 2.30 -9.92
C ALA A 183 -11.14 2.35 -8.52
N ILE A 184 -11.56 3.53 -8.06
CA ILE A 184 -12.31 3.67 -6.80
C ILE A 184 -13.64 2.92 -6.89
N ILE A 185 -14.42 3.13 -7.95
CA ILE A 185 -15.72 2.47 -8.14
C ILE A 185 -15.57 0.95 -8.12
N LEU A 186 -14.54 0.40 -8.77
CA LEU A 186 -14.26 -1.04 -8.76
C LEU A 186 -13.93 -1.59 -7.37
N ASN A 187 -13.35 -0.77 -6.47
CA ASN A 187 -13.12 -1.17 -5.08
C ASN A 187 -14.39 -1.11 -4.22
N TYR A 188 -15.37 -0.29 -4.61
CA TYR A 188 -16.66 -0.17 -3.91
C TYR A 188 -17.74 -1.13 -4.45
N LEU A 189 -17.49 -1.83 -5.56
CA LEU A 189 -18.41 -2.87 -6.00
C LEU A 189 -18.41 -4.00 -4.96
N PRO A 190 -19.58 -4.45 -4.48
CA PRO A 190 -19.64 -5.57 -3.56
C PRO A 190 -19.04 -6.79 -4.26
N ARG A 191 -17.96 -7.34 -3.68
CA ARG A 191 -17.54 -8.70 -4.01
C ARG A 191 -18.65 -9.62 -3.54
N GLU A 192 -19.41 -10.15 -4.49
CA GLU A 192 -20.34 -11.25 -4.22
C GLU A 192 -19.56 -12.40 -3.55
N PRO A 193 -20.15 -13.08 -2.55
CA PRO A 193 -19.47 -14.06 -1.70
C PRO A 193 -18.94 -15.29 -2.44
#